data_AF-A0AAW7HCW3-F1
#
_entry.id   AF-A0AAW7HCW3-F1
#
_cell.length_a   1.000
_cell.length_b   1.000
_cell.length_c   1.000
_cell.angle_alpha   90.00
_cell.angle_beta   90.00
_cell.angle_gamma   90.00
#
_symmetry.space_group_name_H-M   'P 1'
#
loop_
_entity.id
_entity.type
_entity.pdbx_description
1 polymer ?
#
loop_
_entity_poly.entity_id
_entity_poly.type
_entity_poly.pdbx_seq_one_letter_code
_entity_poly.pdbx_strand_id
1 'polypeptide(L)'
;MQGITRDNRPSKPSDAGWRVRLMKDGKFVADRHFRDLAYHGRSRAKRAAQCYRDDMATEHQIQFTQTVHTDLALQRHAAGLTQAAIASMLSVSPGLVSKWEKGGHIPAAARSLFQAAVQGELVGDAPSLAGADIRRIRAEVLGWTQTQLADALGWAYAAVGYWERGQRRIPGWVQVYMQAIDEGRVSGKQY
;
A
#
# COMPACT_ATOMS: atom_id res chain seq x y z
N MET A 1 -33.81 15.71 -25.03
CA MET A 1 -33.43 14.86 -23.88
C MET A 1 -33.55 13.42 -24.31
N GLN A 2 -32.43 12.70 -24.52
CA GLN A 2 -32.48 11.25 -24.71
C GLN A 2 -32.08 10.57 -23.42
N GLY A 3 -33.01 9.76 -22.91
CA GLY A 3 -32.94 9.10 -21.61
C GLY A 3 -31.81 8.08 -21.53
N ILE A 4 -31.42 7.80 -20.31
CA ILE A 4 -30.49 6.75 -19.92
C ILE A 4 -31.07 5.43 -20.44
N THR A 5 -30.57 4.93 -21.57
CA THR A 5 -30.89 3.56 -22.00
C THR A 5 -30.25 2.62 -20.98
N ARG A 6 -31.02 2.21 -19.96
CA ARG A 6 -30.70 1.05 -19.14
C ARG A 6 -30.58 -0.13 -20.09
N ASP A 7 -29.37 -0.66 -20.18
CA ASP A 7 -29.11 -1.87 -20.95
C ASP A 7 -29.76 -3.04 -20.22
N ASN A 8 -30.99 -3.38 -20.61
CA ASN A 8 -31.80 -4.46 -20.01
C ASN A 8 -31.45 -5.84 -20.58
N ARG A 9 -30.28 -6.01 -21.21
CA ARG A 9 -29.87 -7.30 -21.78
C ARG A 9 -29.33 -8.22 -20.68
N PRO A 10 -29.62 -9.53 -20.74
CA PRO A 10 -29.03 -10.51 -19.84
C PRO A 10 -27.50 -10.48 -20.00
N SER A 11 -26.81 -10.12 -18.92
CA SER A 11 -25.36 -9.94 -18.89
C SER A 11 -24.63 -11.23 -19.25
N LYS A 12 -23.89 -11.22 -20.37
CA LYS A 12 -22.98 -12.31 -20.74
C LYS A 12 -21.61 -12.05 -20.11
N PRO A 13 -20.78 -13.06 -19.84
CA PRO A 13 -19.39 -12.85 -19.40
C PRO A 13 -18.57 -11.96 -20.34
N SER A 14 -18.94 -11.90 -21.63
CA SER A 14 -18.37 -10.99 -22.65
C SER A 14 -18.80 -9.52 -22.52
N ASP A 15 -19.69 -9.19 -21.58
CA ASP A 15 -20.08 -7.83 -21.19
C ASP A 15 -19.26 -7.32 -19.99
N ALA A 16 -18.39 -8.13 -19.39
CA ALA A 16 -17.45 -7.67 -18.36
C ALA A 16 -16.43 -6.69 -18.96
N GLY A 17 -16.17 -5.60 -18.25
CA GLY A 17 -15.29 -4.53 -18.74
C GLY A 17 -15.31 -3.28 -17.89
N TRP A 18 -14.72 -2.22 -18.42
CA TRP A 18 -14.59 -0.92 -17.78
C TRP A 18 -15.37 0.13 -18.57
N ARG A 19 -16.30 0.85 -17.94
CA ARG A 19 -17.01 1.96 -18.61
C ARG A 19 -16.46 3.30 -18.11
N VAL A 20 -16.01 4.13 -19.03
CA VAL A 20 -15.57 5.50 -18.75
C VAL A 20 -16.73 6.43 -19.02
N ARG A 21 -17.08 7.25 -18.03
CA ARG A 21 -18.05 8.33 -18.17
C ARG A 21 -17.47 9.60 -17.58
N LEU A 22 -17.33 10.64 -18.39
CA LEU A 22 -16.90 11.96 -17.96
C LEU A 22 -18.01 12.97 -18.24
N MET A 23 -18.26 13.86 -17.29
CA MET A 23 -19.22 14.94 -17.44
C MET A 23 -18.56 16.30 -17.25
N LYS A 24 -19.03 17.28 -18.03
CA LYS A 24 -18.71 18.69 -17.90
C LYS A 24 -19.98 19.49 -18.19
N ASP A 25 -20.25 20.52 -17.40
CA ASP A 25 -21.41 21.42 -17.56
C ASP A 25 -22.76 20.68 -17.73
N GLY A 26 -22.95 19.61 -16.96
CA GLY A 26 -24.18 18.80 -16.96
C GLY A 26 -24.36 17.87 -18.17
N LYS A 27 -23.35 17.70 -19.02
CA LYS A 27 -23.38 16.82 -20.20
C LYS A 27 -22.26 15.78 -20.14
N PHE A 28 -22.51 14.58 -20.67
CA PHE A 28 -21.44 13.61 -20.90
C PHE A 28 -20.56 14.08 -22.05
N VAL A 29 -19.27 14.26 -21.77
CA VAL A 29 -18.25 14.55 -22.77
C VAL A 29 -17.49 13.30 -23.19
N ALA A 30 -17.55 12.24 -22.39
CA ALA A 30 -17.09 10.91 -22.77
C ALA A 30 -18.03 9.84 -22.18
N ASP A 31 -18.43 8.86 -22.99
CA ASP A 31 -19.11 7.63 -22.54
C ASP A 31 -18.68 6.45 -23.43
N ARG A 32 -17.82 5.58 -22.89
CA ARG A 32 -17.29 4.43 -23.66
C ARG A 32 -17.11 3.20 -22.79
N HIS A 33 -17.44 2.03 -23.33
CA HIS A 33 -17.27 0.74 -22.66
C HIS A 33 -16.10 -0.05 -23.27
N PHE A 34 -15.15 -0.47 -22.42
CA PHE A 34 -13.96 -1.23 -22.73
C PHE A 34 -14.13 -2.67 -22.24
N ARG A 35 -14.58 -3.56 -23.12
CA ARG A 35 -14.86 -4.96 -22.80
C ARG A 35 -13.58 -5.76 -22.62
N ASP A 36 -13.51 -6.62 -21.60
CA ASP A 36 -12.32 -7.44 -21.33
C ASP A 36 -11.92 -8.31 -22.53
N LEU A 37 -12.90 -8.85 -23.25
CA LEU A 37 -12.69 -9.66 -24.46
C LEU A 37 -11.97 -8.89 -25.58
N ALA A 38 -12.35 -7.63 -25.80
CA ALA A 38 -11.80 -6.79 -26.88
C ALA A 38 -10.35 -6.35 -26.60
N TYR A 39 -9.91 -6.41 -25.34
CA TYR A 39 -8.59 -5.97 -24.91
C TYR A 39 -7.73 -7.12 -24.38
N HIS A 40 -8.10 -8.37 -24.62
CA HIS A 40 -7.36 -9.56 -24.17
C HIS A 40 -7.15 -9.61 -22.64
N GLY A 41 -8.19 -9.24 -21.88
CA GLY A 41 -8.25 -9.41 -20.43
C GLY A 41 -8.40 -8.12 -19.64
N ARG A 42 -8.78 -8.29 -18.36
CA ARG A 42 -9.15 -7.22 -17.43
C ARG A 42 -8.11 -6.12 -17.28
N SER A 43 -6.82 -6.48 -17.19
CA SER A 43 -5.74 -5.50 -16.95
C SER A 43 -5.52 -4.58 -18.15
N ARG A 44 -5.57 -5.13 -19.37
CA ARG A 44 -5.41 -4.36 -20.60
C ARG A 44 -6.66 -3.51 -20.90
N ALA A 45 -7.85 -4.06 -20.67
CA ALA A 45 -9.10 -3.29 -20.75
C ALA A 45 -9.10 -2.11 -19.76
N LYS A 46 -8.65 -2.34 -18.52
CA LYS A 46 -8.50 -1.28 -17.51
C LYS A 46 -7.54 -0.20 -17.98
N ARG A 47 -6.37 -0.58 -18.51
CA ARG A 47 -5.37 0.39 -18.98
C ARG A 47 -5.88 1.20 -20.16
N ALA A 48 -6.54 0.56 -21.14
CA ALA A 48 -7.15 1.26 -22.27
C ALA A 48 -8.24 2.25 -21.81
N ALA A 49 -9.07 1.85 -20.85
CA ALA A 49 -10.06 2.74 -20.25
C ALA A 49 -9.43 3.93 -19.51
N GLN A 50 -8.33 3.71 -18.78
CA GLN A 50 -7.59 4.79 -18.12
C GLN A 50 -6.99 5.78 -19.12
N CYS A 51 -6.33 5.31 -20.18
CA CYS A 51 -5.79 6.18 -21.23
C CYS A 51 -6.90 7.02 -21.88
N TYR A 52 -8.00 6.40 -22.30
CA TYR A 52 -9.13 7.15 -22.87
C TYR A 52 -9.74 8.17 -21.89
N ARG A 53 -9.86 7.82 -20.61
CA ARG A 53 -10.32 8.74 -19.58
C ARG A 53 -9.39 9.95 -19.48
N ASP A 54 -8.08 9.71 -19.45
CA ASP A 54 -7.07 10.76 -19.26
C ASP A 54 -6.96 11.67 -20.50
N ASP A 55 -7.06 11.09 -21.70
CA ASP A 55 -7.12 11.82 -22.98
C ASP A 55 -8.37 12.73 -23.03
N MET A 56 -9.55 12.18 -22.73
CA MET A 56 -10.81 12.94 -22.73
C MET A 56 -10.84 13.99 -21.61
N ALA A 57 -10.24 13.71 -20.45
CA ALA A 57 -10.13 14.71 -19.39
C ALA A 57 -9.23 15.88 -19.82
N THR A 58 -8.14 15.60 -20.52
CA THR A 58 -7.24 16.61 -21.08
C THR A 58 -7.94 17.44 -22.16
N GLU A 59 -8.58 16.78 -23.12
CA GLU A 59 -9.32 17.42 -24.22
C GLU A 59 -10.43 18.35 -23.70
N HIS A 60 -11.18 17.90 -22.68
CA HIS A 60 -12.26 18.68 -22.11
C HIS A 60 -11.86 19.55 -20.92
N GLN A 61 -10.56 19.66 -20.61
CA GLN A 61 -10.03 20.44 -19.48
C GLN A 61 -10.74 20.10 -18.16
N ILE A 62 -11.05 18.82 -17.95
CA ILE A 62 -11.61 18.33 -16.70
C ILE A 62 -10.45 18.12 -15.74
N GLN A 63 -10.37 18.98 -14.73
CA GLN A 63 -9.47 18.73 -13.61
C GLN A 63 -10.16 17.76 -12.64
N PHE A 64 -9.64 16.55 -12.57
CA PHE A 64 -9.95 15.69 -11.44
C PHE A 64 -9.42 16.35 -10.18
N THR A 65 -10.15 16.24 -9.07
CA THR A 65 -9.57 16.53 -7.75
C THR A 65 -8.27 15.74 -7.66
N GLN A 66 -7.13 16.43 -7.66
CA GLN A 66 -5.86 15.76 -7.45
C GLN A 66 -6.00 14.99 -6.15
N THR A 67 -5.81 13.68 -6.22
CA THR A 67 -5.62 12.91 -5.00
C THR A 67 -4.40 13.53 -4.34
N VAL A 68 -4.58 14.20 -3.20
CA VAL A 68 -3.46 14.68 -2.40
C VAL A 68 -2.64 13.44 -2.06
N HIS A 69 -1.54 13.25 -2.79
CA HIS A 69 -0.61 12.20 -2.49
C HIS A 69 0.14 12.63 -1.24
N THR A 70 0.02 11.86 -0.16
CA THR A 70 0.92 12.04 0.98
C THR A 70 2.37 11.85 0.53
N ASP A 71 3.31 12.40 1.29
CA ASP A 71 4.75 12.25 0.99
C ASP A 71 5.15 10.78 0.80
N LEU A 72 4.56 9.85 1.56
CA LEU A 72 4.77 8.41 1.41
C LEU A 72 4.40 7.89 0.01
N ALA A 73 3.25 8.32 -0.52
CA ALA A 73 2.82 7.92 -1.85
C ALA A 73 3.74 8.49 -2.94
N LEU A 74 4.16 9.75 -2.79
CA LEU A 74 5.10 10.39 -3.71
C LEU A 74 6.46 9.69 -3.70
N GLN A 75 7.00 9.42 -2.52
CA GLN A 75 8.27 8.68 -2.33
C GLN A 75 8.24 7.30 -2.98
N ARG A 76 7.17 6.52 -2.73
CA ARG A 76 6.99 5.21 -3.36
C ARG A 76 6.94 5.32 -4.89
N HIS A 77 6.20 6.30 -5.42
CA HIS A 77 6.08 6.49 -6.86
C HIS A 77 7.41 6.90 -7.51
N ALA A 78 8.19 7.77 -6.86
CA ALA A 78 9.51 8.16 -7.33
C ALA A 78 10.48 6.96 -7.39
N ALA A 79 10.34 5.99 -6.46
CA ALA A 79 11.10 4.74 -6.48
C ALA A 79 10.54 3.68 -7.47
N GLY A 80 9.50 3.99 -8.25
CA GLY A 80 8.89 3.05 -9.20
C GLY A 80 8.17 1.85 -8.55
N LEU A 81 7.92 1.91 -7.24
CA LEU A 81 7.34 0.80 -6.48
C LEU A 81 5.81 0.84 -6.49
N THR A 82 5.18 -0.33 -6.44
CA THR A 82 3.73 -0.45 -6.25
C THR A 82 3.40 -0.60 -4.76
N GLN A 83 2.16 -0.28 -4.35
CA GLN A 83 1.71 -0.54 -2.97
C GLN A 83 1.85 -2.03 -2.60
N ALA A 84 1.64 -2.93 -3.58
CA ALA A 84 1.80 -4.37 -3.38
C ALA A 84 3.26 -4.78 -3.18
N ALA A 85 4.20 -4.13 -3.88
CA ALA A 85 5.63 -4.38 -3.71
C ALA A 85 6.10 -4.00 -2.30
N ILE A 86 5.77 -2.80 -1.84
CA ILE A 86 6.06 -2.36 -0.46
C ILE A 86 5.37 -3.28 0.55
N ALA A 87 4.11 -3.64 0.33
CA ALA A 87 3.37 -4.51 1.24
C ALA A 87 4.05 -5.88 1.40
N SER A 88 4.58 -6.44 0.31
CA SER A 88 5.34 -7.69 0.34
C SER A 88 6.63 -7.55 1.14
N MET A 89 7.42 -6.51 0.89
CA MET A 89 8.68 -6.25 1.62
C MET A 89 8.45 -6.07 3.12
N LEU A 90 7.38 -5.39 3.49
CA LEU A 90 7.02 -5.12 4.88
C LEU A 90 6.21 -6.27 5.52
N SER A 91 5.88 -7.33 4.78
CA SER A 91 5.00 -8.40 5.27
C SER A 91 3.67 -7.88 5.87
N VAL A 92 3.02 -6.94 5.17
CA VAL A 92 1.71 -6.36 5.49
C VAL A 92 0.72 -6.53 4.35
N SER A 93 -0.55 -6.17 4.56
CA SER A 93 -1.52 -6.12 3.47
C SER A 93 -1.37 -4.84 2.62
N PRO A 94 -1.62 -4.89 1.30
CA PRO A 94 -1.66 -3.68 0.46
C PRO A 94 -2.67 -2.65 0.94
N GLY A 95 -3.76 -3.09 1.59
CA GLY A 95 -4.75 -2.21 2.20
C GLY A 95 -4.20 -1.37 3.35
N LEU A 96 -3.26 -1.91 4.14
CA LEU A 96 -2.59 -1.15 5.20
C LEU A 96 -1.68 -0.07 4.62
N VAL A 97 -0.92 -0.39 3.57
CA VAL A 97 -0.10 0.59 2.83
C VAL A 97 -0.99 1.71 2.25
N SER A 98 -2.11 1.34 1.64
CA SER A 98 -3.09 2.32 1.14
C SER A 98 -3.63 3.23 2.24
N LYS A 99 -3.86 2.69 3.46
CA LYS A 99 -4.32 3.47 4.61
C LYS A 99 -3.25 4.47 5.07
N TRP A 100 -1.98 4.05 5.16
CA TRP A 100 -0.87 4.95 5.49
C TRP A 100 -0.71 6.07 4.46
N GLU A 101 -0.75 5.72 3.17
CA GLU A 101 -0.65 6.69 2.06
C GLU A 101 -1.84 7.67 1.99
N LYS A 102 -2.93 7.41 2.69
CA LYS A 102 -4.09 8.31 2.82
C LYS A 102 -4.08 9.13 4.12
N GLY A 103 -2.96 9.16 4.83
CA GLY A 103 -2.81 9.91 6.08
C GLY A 103 -3.26 9.15 7.33
N GLY A 104 -3.50 7.84 7.22
CA GLY A 104 -3.69 7.00 8.40
C GLY A 104 -2.44 6.96 9.27
N HIS A 105 -2.64 6.83 10.59
CA HIS A 105 -1.55 6.71 11.55
C HIS A 105 -0.57 5.58 11.18
N ILE A 106 0.72 5.91 11.15
CA ILE A 106 1.83 4.99 10.88
C ILE A 106 2.77 5.01 12.10
N PRO A 107 3.02 3.87 12.75
CA PRO A 107 4.03 3.79 13.81
C PRO A 107 5.41 4.21 13.33
N ALA A 108 6.22 4.79 14.21
CA ALA A 108 7.55 5.28 13.90
C ALA A 108 8.45 4.20 13.26
N ALA A 109 8.42 2.98 13.81
CA ALA A 109 9.14 1.83 13.26
C ALA A 109 8.64 1.40 11.87
N ALA A 110 7.33 1.47 11.63
CA ALA A 110 6.78 1.15 10.31
C ALA A 110 7.15 2.22 9.27
N ARG A 111 7.25 3.49 9.69
CA ARG A 111 7.69 4.60 8.82
C ARG A 111 9.16 4.43 8.42
N SER A 112 10.05 4.08 9.33
CA SER A 112 11.46 3.85 8.99
C SER A 112 11.63 2.65 8.05
N LEU A 113 10.88 1.56 8.25
CA LEU A 113 10.88 0.47 7.29
C LEU A 113 10.37 0.88 5.90
N PHE A 114 9.32 1.70 5.83
CA PHE A 114 8.82 2.18 4.56
C PHE A 114 9.88 2.99 3.81
N GLN A 115 10.62 3.85 4.52
CA GLN A 115 11.71 4.64 3.94
C GLN A 115 12.85 3.73 3.43
N ALA A 116 13.26 2.74 4.23
CA ALA A 116 14.27 1.76 3.82
C ALA A 116 13.82 0.95 2.58
N ALA A 117 12.54 0.57 2.50
CA ALA A 117 12.00 -0.08 1.30
C ALA A 117 12.10 0.81 0.06
N VAL A 118 11.74 2.10 0.18
CA VAL A 118 11.81 3.07 -0.92
C VAL A 118 13.26 3.33 -1.36
N GLN A 119 14.21 3.30 -0.42
CA GLN A 119 15.64 3.46 -0.69
C GLN A 119 16.29 2.19 -1.28
N GLY A 120 15.56 1.07 -1.35
CA GLY A 120 16.08 -0.20 -1.85
C GLY A 120 16.93 -0.96 -0.83
N GLU A 121 16.87 -0.59 0.45
CA GLU A 121 17.65 -1.19 1.53
C GLU A 121 16.97 -2.43 2.11
N LEU A 122 15.70 -2.70 1.80
CA LEU A 122 15.00 -3.91 2.23
C LEU A 122 14.94 -4.96 1.11
N VAL A 123 15.33 -6.18 1.45
CA VAL A 123 15.15 -7.37 0.61
C VAL A 123 13.82 -8.02 1.00
N GLY A 124 13.00 -8.39 0.02
CA GLY A 124 11.60 -8.78 0.19
C GLY A 124 11.36 -10.17 0.80
N ASP A 125 12.27 -10.68 1.61
CA ASP A 125 12.09 -11.99 2.25
C ASP A 125 11.42 -11.83 3.62
N ALA A 126 10.46 -12.70 3.94
CA ALA A 126 9.75 -12.64 5.20
C ALA A 126 10.58 -13.33 6.28
N PRO A 127 11.21 -12.58 7.22
CA PRO A 127 12.01 -13.21 8.26
C PRO A 127 11.13 -14.06 9.17
N SER A 128 11.73 -15.11 9.73
CA SER A 128 11.11 -15.99 10.72
C SER A 128 11.86 -15.86 12.04
N LEU A 129 11.54 -14.83 12.82
CA LEU A 129 12.14 -14.58 14.13
C LEU A 129 11.37 -15.31 15.23
N ALA A 130 12.09 -15.89 16.18
CA ALA A 130 11.54 -16.40 17.43
C ALA A 130 11.48 -15.29 18.51
N GLY A 131 10.72 -15.53 19.57
CA GLY A 131 10.62 -14.60 20.70
C GLY A 131 11.98 -14.27 21.35
N ALA A 132 12.88 -15.25 21.39
CA ALA A 132 14.24 -15.06 21.87
C ALA A 132 15.04 -14.06 21.02
N ASP A 133 14.85 -14.05 19.70
CA ASP A 133 15.51 -13.09 18.80
C ASP A 133 15.02 -11.67 19.04
N ILE A 134 13.71 -11.48 19.22
CA ILE A 134 13.12 -10.19 19.57
C ILE A 134 13.75 -9.66 20.87
N ARG A 135 13.88 -10.52 21.88
CA ARG A 135 14.50 -10.18 23.17
C ARG A 135 15.95 -9.78 23.00
N ARG A 136 16.74 -10.59 22.26
CA ARG A 136 18.16 -10.35 21.99
C ARG A 136 18.36 -9.01 21.30
N ILE A 137 17.71 -8.80 20.14
CA ILE A 137 17.84 -7.57 19.35
C ILE A 137 17.44 -6.35 20.19
N ARG A 138 16.31 -6.43 20.92
CA ARG A 138 15.87 -5.33 21.78
C ARG A 138 16.90 -5.00 22.87
N ALA A 139 17.39 -6.00 23.60
CA ALA A 139 18.23 -5.76 24.77
C ALA A 139 19.68 -5.48 24.41
N GLU A 140 20.23 -6.19 23.43
CA GLU A 140 21.67 -6.20 23.13
C GLU A 140 22.04 -5.28 21.97
N VAL A 141 21.18 -5.16 20.94
CA VAL A 141 21.45 -4.28 19.78
C VAL A 141 20.94 -2.88 20.05
N LEU A 142 19.71 -2.74 20.56
CA LEU A 142 19.11 -1.43 20.82
C LEU A 142 19.40 -0.87 22.22
N GLY A 143 19.64 -1.74 23.20
CA GLY A 143 19.71 -1.34 24.61
C GLY A 143 18.37 -0.86 25.17
N TRP A 144 17.25 -1.39 24.65
CA TRP A 144 15.90 -0.92 24.96
C TRP A 144 15.17 -1.80 25.99
N THR A 145 14.27 -1.17 26.73
CA THR A 145 13.23 -1.85 27.53
C THR A 145 12.09 -2.34 26.64
N GLN A 146 11.28 -3.28 27.15
CA GLN A 146 10.07 -3.74 26.45
C GLN A 146 9.09 -2.60 26.19
N THR A 147 8.98 -1.63 27.10
CA THR A 147 8.13 -0.44 26.93
C THR A 147 8.61 0.42 25.77
N GLN A 148 9.91 0.71 25.69
CA GLN A 148 10.46 1.50 24.57
C GLN A 148 10.25 0.81 23.22
N LEU A 149 10.41 -0.52 23.15
CA LEU A 149 10.08 -1.25 21.94
C LEU A 149 8.58 -1.16 21.61
N ALA A 150 7.71 -1.30 22.62
CA ALA A 150 6.27 -1.21 22.42
C ALA A 150 5.85 0.16 21.88
N ASP A 151 6.40 1.24 22.44
CA ASP A 151 6.13 2.61 22.01
C ASP A 151 6.58 2.84 20.56
N ALA A 152 7.78 2.41 20.20
CA ALA A 152 8.29 2.52 18.82
C ALA A 152 7.43 1.76 17.79
N LEU A 153 6.89 0.60 18.19
CA LEU A 153 6.02 -0.23 17.36
C LEU A 153 4.56 0.26 17.37
N GLY A 154 4.17 1.16 18.28
CA GLY A 154 2.78 1.56 18.48
C GLY A 154 1.90 0.45 19.06
N TRP A 155 2.47 -0.41 19.91
CA TRP A 155 1.79 -1.53 20.57
C TRP A 155 1.75 -1.35 22.09
N ALA A 156 0.84 -2.08 22.74
CA ALA A 156 0.84 -2.18 24.20
C ALA A 156 2.05 -3.00 24.69
N TYR A 157 2.64 -2.59 25.81
CA TYR A 157 3.74 -3.29 26.49
C TYR A 157 3.56 -4.82 26.58
N ALA A 158 2.36 -5.27 26.96
CA ALA A 158 2.06 -6.70 27.12
C ALA A 158 2.28 -7.51 25.84
N ALA A 159 2.07 -6.91 24.66
CA ALA A 159 2.28 -7.58 23.38
C ALA A 159 3.74 -8.02 23.19
N VAL A 160 4.69 -7.15 23.55
CA VAL A 160 6.13 -7.44 23.49
C VAL A 160 6.47 -8.62 24.40
N GLY A 161 5.96 -8.61 25.64
CA GLY A 161 6.15 -9.73 26.57
C GLY A 161 5.59 -11.06 26.06
N TYR A 162 4.41 -11.06 25.42
CA TYR A 162 3.85 -12.28 24.82
C TYR A 162 4.67 -12.80 23.64
N TRP A 163 5.23 -11.91 22.82
CA TRP A 163 6.10 -12.29 21.71
C TRP A 163 7.41 -12.91 22.21
N GLU A 164 8.08 -12.27 23.17
CA GLU A 164 9.36 -12.75 23.71
C GLU A 164 9.25 -14.13 24.36
N ARG A 165 8.08 -14.45 24.95
CA ARG A 165 7.79 -15.78 25.52
C ARG A 165 7.25 -16.79 24.51
N GLY A 166 7.10 -16.43 23.24
CA GLY A 166 6.51 -17.29 22.21
C GLY A 166 5.02 -17.58 22.40
N GLN A 167 4.32 -16.85 23.28
CA GLN A 167 2.90 -17.04 23.60
C GLN A 167 1.97 -16.45 22.54
N ARG A 168 2.49 -15.56 21.68
CA ARG A 168 1.74 -14.93 20.59
C ARG A 168 2.62 -14.84 19.35
N ARG A 169 2.00 -15.07 18.18
CA ARG A 169 2.65 -14.87 16.88
C ARG A 169 3.08 -13.41 16.72
N ILE A 170 4.32 -13.23 16.27
CA ILE A 170 4.90 -11.91 15.97
C ILE A 170 4.35 -11.42 14.62
N PRO A 171 3.82 -10.19 14.53
CA PRO A 171 3.38 -9.62 13.26
C PRO A 171 4.52 -9.57 12.23
N GLY A 172 4.23 -9.85 10.96
CA GLY A 172 5.26 -9.94 9.89
C GLY A 172 6.15 -8.71 9.81
N TRP A 173 5.56 -7.51 9.75
CA TRP A 173 6.34 -6.26 9.71
C TRP A 173 7.20 -6.00 10.95
N VAL A 174 6.79 -6.51 12.12
CA VAL A 174 7.62 -6.43 13.33
C VAL A 174 8.85 -7.32 13.16
N GLN A 175 8.70 -8.51 12.55
CA GLN A 175 9.85 -9.37 12.24
C GLN A 175 10.77 -8.69 11.23
N VAL A 176 10.23 -8.07 10.17
CA VAL A 176 11.01 -7.28 9.20
C VAL A 176 11.77 -6.13 9.89
N TYR A 177 11.12 -5.41 10.80
CA TYR A 177 11.75 -4.33 11.57
C TYR A 177 12.92 -4.81 12.42
N MET A 178 12.70 -5.86 13.20
CA MET A 178 13.72 -6.39 14.10
C MET A 178 14.90 -6.97 13.31
N GLN A 179 14.62 -7.67 12.21
CA GLN A 179 15.66 -8.17 11.30
C GLN A 179 16.46 -7.02 10.67
N ALA A 180 15.78 -5.97 10.19
CA ALA A 180 16.45 -4.81 9.60
C ALA A 180 17.34 -4.05 10.60
N ILE A 181 16.96 -4.01 11.88
CA ILE A 181 17.81 -3.47 12.96
C ILE A 181 19.05 -4.34 13.17
N ASP A 182 18.85 -5.66 13.27
CA ASP A 182 19.93 -6.61 13.54
C ASP A 182 21.00 -6.57 12.43
N GLU A 183 20.56 -6.34 11.19
CA GLU A 183 21.44 -6.22 10.02
C GLU A 183 21.95 -4.78 9.79
N GLY A 184 21.62 -3.84 10.68
CA GLY A 184 22.09 -2.45 10.60
C GLY A 184 21.50 -1.62 9.46
N ARG A 185 20.42 -2.10 8.82
CA ARG A 185 19.75 -1.41 7.71
C ARG A 185 18.80 -0.31 8.16
N VAL A 186 18.32 -0.38 9.40
CA VAL A 186 17.46 0.64 10.00
C VAL A 186 18.02 1.04 11.36
N SER A 187 18.23 2.34 11.59
CA SER A 187 18.56 2.83 12.92
C SER A 187 17.34 2.71 13.82
N GLY A 188 17.43 1.87 14.85
CA GLY A 188 16.39 1.77 15.87
C GLY A 188 16.31 3.00 16.76
N LYS A 189 17.38 3.80 16.90
CA LYS A 189 17.37 5.04 17.68
C LYS A 189 16.90 6.19 16.78
N GLN A 190 15.68 6.66 17.01
CA GLN A 190 15.23 7.96 16.50
C GLN A 190 15.60 9.02 17.56
N TYR A 191 16.26 10.10 17.12
CA TYR A 191 16.56 11.28 17.93
C TYR A 191 15.30 12.11 18.17
#